data_AF-A0A919TQ82-F1
#
_entry.id   AF-A0A919TQ82-F1
#
_cell.length_a   1.000
_cell.length_b   1.000
_cell.length_c   1.000
_cell.angle_alpha   90.00
_cell.angle_beta   90.00
_cell.angle_gamma   90.00
#
_symmetry.space_group_name_H-M   'P 1'
#
loop_
_entity.id
_entity.type
_entity.pdbx_description
1 polymer ?
#
loop_
_entity_poly.entity_id
_entity_poly.type
_entity_poly.pdbx_seq_one_letter_code
_entity_poly.pdbx_strand_id
1 'polypeptide(L)'
;MPVTDHPPLNVASPDCAKAFYAGLHPRCVRLHHAAGLADLRRVLARHRAAGLITLDLIGHSTRHHHLLRLGATPIDMLNPVVARFFRTLTLPPTIAAVRLLGCETAVSDAGRRTLRLLAHALRIPVYGTLAPLLKSHSNADGFDPAFRHLLVEAAALPTGAGRW
;
A
#
# COMPACT_ATOMS: atom_id res chain seq x y z
N MET A 1 -6.54 -25.09 -16.19
CA MET A 1 -6.07 -23.77 -16.63
C MET A 1 -5.06 -23.30 -15.59
N PRO A 2 -3.77 -23.11 -15.92
CA PRO A 2 -2.87 -22.51 -14.95
C PRO A 2 -3.40 -21.10 -14.65
N VAL A 3 -3.70 -20.83 -13.39
CA VAL A 3 -3.92 -19.46 -12.93
C VAL A 3 -2.60 -18.75 -13.22
N THR A 4 -2.57 -17.89 -14.22
CA THR A 4 -1.45 -16.97 -14.39
C THR A 4 -1.52 -16.04 -13.20
N ASP A 5 -0.83 -16.41 -12.11
CA ASP A 5 -0.61 -15.56 -10.94
C ASP A 5 0.17 -14.34 -11.40
N HIS A 6 -0.57 -13.32 -11.82
CA HIS A 6 -0.03 -12.05 -12.20
C HIS A 6 0.50 -11.39 -10.92
N PRO A 7 1.82 -11.14 -10.85
CA PRO A 7 2.46 -10.76 -9.59
C PRO A 7 2.02 -9.36 -9.13
N PRO A 8 2.09 -9.07 -7.82
CA PRO A 8 1.86 -7.72 -7.31
C PRO A 8 2.98 -6.78 -7.77
N LEU A 9 2.67 -5.50 -7.94
CA LEU A 9 3.66 -4.44 -8.06
C LEU A 9 4.03 -3.95 -6.67
N ASN A 10 5.13 -4.46 -6.12
CA ASN A 10 5.63 -4.03 -4.82
C ASN A 10 6.43 -2.74 -4.95
N VAL A 11 5.95 -1.66 -4.33
CA VAL A 11 6.62 -0.37 -4.26
C VAL A 11 6.89 -0.03 -2.80
N ALA A 12 8.15 -0.07 -2.40
CA ALA A 12 8.57 0.18 -1.04
C ALA A 12 9.21 1.57 -0.87
N SER A 13 8.95 2.17 0.29
CA SER A 13 9.75 3.27 0.81
C SER A 13 11.20 2.79 1.04
N PRO A 14 12.24 3.55 0.63
CA PRO A 14 13.64 3.10 0.70
C PRO A 14 14.12 2.70 2.11
N ASP A 15 13.71 3.44 3.14
CA ASP A 15 14.01 3.17 4.54
C ASP A 15 13.38 1.85 5.01
N CYS A 16 12.14 1.59 4.61
CA CYS A 16 11.44 0.34 4.91
C CYS A 16 12.06 -0.86 4.18
N ALA A 17 12.41 -0.71 2.89
CA ALA A 17 13.01 -1.78 2.10
C ALA A 17 14.32 -2.27 2.72
N LYS A 18 15.17 -1.34 3.19
CA LYS A 18 16.42 -1.64 3.87
C LYS A 18 16.19 -2.45 5.15
N ALA A 19 15.26 -2.01 5.99
CA ALA A 19 14.98 -2.67 7.27
C ALA A 19 14.32 -4.04 7.10
N PHE A 20 13.38 -4.17 6.16
CA PHE A 20 12.48 -5.32 6.08
C PHE A 20 13.03 -6.43 5.15
N TYR A 21 13.57 -6.05 3.99
CA TYR A 21 13.94 -7.01 2.94
C TYR A 21 15.46 -7.20 2.77
N ALA A 22 16.29 -6.21 3.13
CA ALA A 22 17.74 -6.27 2.98
C ALA A 22 18.53 -6.59 4.28
N GLY A 23 17.84 -6.84 5.41
CA GLY A 23 18.48 -7.20 6.69
C GLY A 23 19.03 -8.64 6.76
N LEU A 24 19.32 -9.13 7.98
CA LEU A 24 20.01 -10.41 8.29
C LEU A 24 19.52 -11.68 7.58
N HIS A 25 18.28 -11.67 7.06
CA HIS A 25 17.73 -12.74 6.24
C HIS A 25 17.16 -12.14 4.95
N PRO A 26 17.99 -11.83 3.95
CA PRO A 26 17.51 -11.15 2.75
C PRO A 26 16.45 -12.00 2.06
N ARG A 27 15.38 -11.35 1.60
CA ARG A 27 14.37 -12.00 0.76
C ARG A 27 14.47 -11.40 -0.63
N CYS A 28 14.59 -12.27 -1.64
CA CYS A 28 14.54 -11.87 -3.04
C CYS A 28 13.12 -11.50 -3.41
N VAL A 29 12.67 -10.33 -2.98
CA VAL A 29 11.39 -9.75 -3.39
C VAL A 29 11.66 -8.76 -4.51
N ARG A 30 10.89 -8.87 -5.59
CA ARG A 30 10.94 -7.88 -6.67
C ARG A 30 10.32 -6.58 -6.17
N LEU A 31 11.18 -5.68 -5.69
CA LEU A 31 10.82 -4.40 -5.09
C LEU A 31 11.22 -3.24 -5.99
N HIS A 32 10.27 -2.33 -6.19
CA HIS A 32 10.53 -1.00 -6.71
C HIS A 32 10.61 -0.02 -5.55
N HIS A 33 11.42 1.03 -5.69
CA HIS A 33 11.57 2.04 -4.65
C HIS A 33 10.87 3.34 -5.03
N ALA A 34 10.20 3.95 -4.06
CA ALA A 34 9.66 5.29 -4.20
C ALA A 34 9.90 6.09 -2.91
N ALA A 35 10.75 7.12 -2.97
CA ALA A 35 11.00 8.03 -1.84
C ALA A 35 9.91 9.08 -1.66
N GLY A 36 8.86 9.06 -2.50
CA GLY A 36 7.73 9.97 -2.46
C GLY A 36 6.81 9.80 -3.67
N LEU A 37 5.83 10.70 -3.79
CA LEU A 37 4.76 10.61 -4.78
C LEU A 37 5.27 10.71 -6.23
N ALA A 38 6.26 11.57 -6.49
CA ALA A 38 6.85 11.72 -7.83
C ALA A 38 7.50 10.41 -8.31
N ASP A 39 8.19 9.72 -7.42
CA ASP A 39 8.84 8.44 -7.71
C ASP A 39 7.80 7.34 -7.97
N LEU A 40 6.75 7.29 -7.15
CA LEU A 40 5.63 6.37 -7.36
C LEU A 40 5.03 6.53 -8.76
N ARG A 41 4.82 7.77 -9.22
CA ARG A 41 4.34 8.02 -10.59
C ARG A 41 5.31 7.48 -11.65
N ARG A 42 6.63 7.66 -11.46
CA ARG A 42 7.64 7.13 -12.38
C ARG A 42 7.65 5.60 -12.41
N VAL A 43 7.50 4.95 -11.25
CA VAL A 43 7.39 3.49 -11.19
C VAL A 43 6.14 3.03 -11.94
N LEU A 44 4.97 3.58 -11.65
CA LEU A 44 3.72 3.20 -12.33
C LEU A 44 3.79 3.42 -13.85
N ALA A 45 4.41 4.52 -14.30
CA ALA A 45 4.57 4.79 -15.73
C ALA A 45 5.37 3.71 -16.47
N ARG A 46 6.40 3.12 -15.82
CA ARG A 46 7.23 2.04 -16.39
C ARG A 46 6.48 0.71 -16.48
N HIS A 47 5.40 0.54 -15.71
CA HIS A 47 4.66 -0.71 -15.59
C HIS A 47 3.27 -0.66 -16.24
N ARG A 48 2.98 0.35 -17.08
CA ARG A 48 1.67 0.53 -17.72
C ARG A 48 1.16 -0.66 -18.54
N ALA A 49 2.08 -1.44 -19.13
CA ALA A 49 1.76 -2.60 -19.96
C ALA A 49 1.93 -3.94 -19.23
N ALA A 50 2.28 -3.93 -17.94
CA ALA A 50 2.50 -5.16 -17.19
C ALA A 50 1.17 -5.72 -16.69
N GLY A 51 0.96 -7.03 -16.84
CA GLY A 51 -0.18 -7.75 -16.25
C GLY A 51 -0.01 -7.89 -14.74
N LEU A 52 -0.27 -6.83 -13.99
CA LEU A 52 -0.15 -6.75 -12.52
C LEU A 52 -1.56 -6.63 -11.92
N ILE A 53 -1.89 -7.40 -10.88
CA ILE A 53 -3.24 -7.38 -10.27
C ILE A 53 -3.34 -6.39 -9.11
N THR A 54 -2.29 -6.25 -8.31
CA THR A 54 -2.30 -5.34 -7.15
C THR A 54 -1.13 -4.37 -7.16
N LEU A 55 -1.36 -3.18 -6.62
CA LEU A 55 -0.32 -2.25 -6.22
C LEU A 55 -0.10 -2.37 -4.72
N ASP A 56 1.08 -2.80 -4.32
CA ASP A 56 1.45 -2.95 -2.92
C ASP A 56 2.37 -1.80 -2.53
N LEU A 57 1.83 -0.84 -1.78
CA LEU A 57 2.62 0.26 -1.23
C LEU A 57 3.14 -0.16 0.14
N ILE A 58 4.45 -0.25 0.29
CA ILE A 58 5.11 -0.78 1.49
C ILE A 58 5.90 0.34 2.16
N GLY A 59 5.75 0.50 3.47
CA GLY A 59 6.38 1.60 4.19
C GLY A 59 6.11 1.57 5.68
N HIS A 60 6.77 2.47 6.41
CA HIS A 60 6.46 2.68 7.81
C HIS A 60 5.17 3.49 7.96
N SER A 61 4.38 3.14 8.98
CA SER A 61 3.28 3.98 9.40
C SER A 61 3.78 5.15 10.25
N THR A 62 3.16 6.32 10.13
CA THR A 62 3.42 7.46 11.00
C THR A 62 3.12 7.10 12.46
N ARG A 63 3.84 7.74 13.39
CA ARG A 63 3.46 7.71 14.80
C ARG A 63 2.09 8.37 14.97
N HIS A 64 1.29 7.88 15.91
CA HIS A 64 -0.04 8.36 16.31
C HIS A 64 -1.18 8.19 15.29
N HIS A 65 -0.96 8.54 14.02
CA HIS A 65 -2.01 8.49 13.00
C HIS A 65 -1.99 7.21 12.16
N HIS A 66 -0.97 6.37 12.31
CA HIS A 66 -0.84 5.10 11.60
C HIS A 66 -0.97 5.22 10.07
N LEU A 67 -0.56 6.35 9.49
CA LEU A 67 -0.62 6.57 8.04
C LEU A 67 0.61 6.00 7.36
N LEU A 68 0.44 5.23 6.30
CA LEU A 68 1.56 4.74 5.51
C LEU A 68 2.39 5.91 4.96
N ARG A 69 3.72 5.84 5.04
CA ARG A 69 4.63 6.82 4.43
C ARG A 69 5.40 6.23 3.26
N LEU A 70 5.58 7.06 2.23
CA LEU A 70 6.59 6.87 1.18
C LEU A 70 7.66 7.95 1.38
N GLY A 71 8.84 7.51 1.83
CA GLY A 71 9.91 8.36 2.34
C GLY A 71 9.40 9.29 3.45
N ALA A 72 9.54 10.60 3.22
CA ALA A 72 9.11 11.59 4.18
C ALA A 72 7.59 11.90 4.12
N THR A 73 6.87 11.39 3.13
CA THR A 73 5.48 11.79 2.83
C THR A 73 4.47 10.77 3.39
N PRO A 74 3.68 11.12 4.41
CA PRO A 74 2.49 10.34 4.77
C PRO A 74 1.47 10.37 3.64
N ILE A 75 0.86 9.23 3.36
CA ILE A 75 -0.33 9.13 2.53
C ILE A 75 -1.50 9.54 3.41
N ASP A 76 -1.77 10.85 3.43
CA ASP A 76 -2.91 11.47 4.10
C ASP A 76 -3.82 12.10 3.04
N MET A 77 -5.02 11.56 2.85
CA MET A 77 -5.96 12.10 1.86
C MET A 77 -6.63 13.42 2.29
N LEU A 78 -6.37 13.91 3.51
CA LEU A 78 -6.72 15.28 3.92
C LEU A 78 -5.67 16.31 3.50
N ASN A 79 -4.45 15.88 3.20
CA ASN A 79 -3.46 16.75 2.61
C ASN A 79 -3.83 17.02 1.14
N PRO A 80 -4.07 18.29 0.72
CA PRO A 80 -4.50 18.60 -0.64
C PRO A 80 -3.53 18.16 -1.73
N VAL A 81 -2.22 18.15 -1.44
CA VAL A 81 -1.18 17.73 -2.38
C VAL A 81 -1.27 16.23 -2.63
N VAL A 82 -1.40 15.43 -1.56
CA VAL A 82 -1.56 13.97 -1.64
C VAL A 82 -2.88 13.63 -2.33
N ALA A 83 -3.98 14.29 -1.95
CA ALA A 83 -5.29 14.06 -2.56
C ALA A 83 -5.29 14.39 -4.05
N ARG A 84 -4.69 15.53 -4.46
CA ARG A 84 -4.55 15.89 -5.88
C ARG A 84 -3.69 14.89 -6.63
N PHE A 85 -2.62 14.39 -6.02
CA PHE A 85 -1.78 13.37 -6.64
C PHE A 85 -2.59 12.11 -6.96
N PHE A 86 -3.30 11.54 -5.99
CA PHE A 86 -4.05 10.30 -6.20
C PHE A 86 -5.26 10.46 -7.12
N ARG A 87 -5.95 11.61 -7.08
CA ARG A 87 -7.03 11.92 -8.05
C ARG A 87 -6.55 12.02 -9.50
N THR A 88 -5.27 12.33 -9.72
CA THR A 88 -4.68 12.45 -11.06
C THR A 88 -3.74 11.30 -11.39
N LEU A 89 -3.70 10.27 -10.53
CA LEU A 89 -2.85 9.11 -10.71
C LEU A 89 -3.53 8.16 -11.69
N THR A 90 -2.84 7.81 -12.77
CA THR A 90 -3.29 6.76 -13.67
C THR A 90 -2.59 5.47 -13.30
N LEU A 91 -3.37 4.48 -12.85
CA LEU A 91 -2.88 3.12 -12.63
C LEU A 91 -2.87 2.34 -13.96
N PRO A 92 -2.00 1.33 -14.11
CA PRO A 92 -2.16 0.33 -15.16
C PRO A 92 -3.56 -0.31 -15.07
N PRO A 93 -4.22 -0.57 -16.22
CA PRO A 93 -5.62 -1.02 -16.23
C PRO A 93 -5.83 -2.40 -15.61
N THR A 94 -4.77 -3.19 -15.46
CA THR A 94 -4.82 -4.51 -14.84
C THR A 94 -4.83 -4.45 -13.31
N ILE A 95 -4.41 -3.33 -12.71
CA ILE A 95 -4.39 -3.19 -11.25
C ILE A 95 -5.83 -3.06 -10.76
N ALA A 96 -6.30 -4.13 -10.11
CA ALA A 96 -7.64 -4.25 -9.56
C ALA A 96 -7.73 -3.80 -8.09
N ALA A 97 -6.61 -3.66 -7.38
CA ALA A 97 -6.61 -3.22 -5.99
C ALA A 97 -5.30 -2.53 -5.57
N VAL A 98 -5.37 -1.69 -4.54
CA VAL A 98 -4.20 -1.14 -3.84
C VAL A 98 -4.16 -1.64 -2.40
N ARG A 99 -2.97 -1.99 -1.91
CA ARG A 99 -2.74 -2.37 -0.51
C ARG A 99 -1.76 -1.41 0.15
N LEU A 100 -2.14 -0.79 1.27
CA LEU A 100 -1.27 0.06 2.09
C LEU A 100 -0.63 -0.77 3.21
N LEU A 101 0.53 -1.36 2.89
CA LEU A 101 1.27 -2.29 3.74
C LEU A 101 2.24 -1.55 4.68
N GLY A 102 1.67 -0.97 5.72
CA GLY A 102 2.38 -0.49 6.91
C GLY A 102 1.80 -1.13 8.16
N CYS A 103 2.30 -0.81 9.34
CA CYS A 103 1.68 -1.29 10.59
C CYS A 103 0.35 -0.56 10.83
N GLU A 104 -0.74 -1.32 10.97
CA GLU A 104 -2.02 -0.82 11.49
C GLU A 104 -2.66 0.34 10.70
N THR A 105 -2.51 0.35 9.37
CA THR A 105 -2.97 1.46 8.51
C THR A 105 -4.49 1.65 8.47
N ALA A 106 -5.24 0.68 9.00
CA ALA A 106 -6.70 0.72 9.10
C ALA A 106 -7.23 0.83 10.55
N VAL A 107 -6.36 1.01 11.55
CA VAL A 107 -6.78 1.01 12.97
C VAL A 107 -7.23 2.39 13.42
N SER A 108 -6.51 3.44 13.03
CA SER A 108 -6.83 4.82 13.43
C SER A 108 -7.95 5.44 12.57
N ASP A 109 -8.65 6.44 13.11
CA ASP A 109 -9.65 7.20 12.34
C ASP A 109 -9.05 7.88 11.10
N ALA A 110 -7.83 8.42 11.23
CA ALA A 110 -7.10 9.04 10.14
C ALA A 110 -6.78 8.02 9.03
N GLY A 111 -6.32 6.82 9.41
CA GLY A 111 -6.04 5.72 8.49
C GLY A 111 -7.29 5.24 7.78
N ARG A 112 -8.37 4.98 8.52
CA ARG A 112 -9.66 4.56 7.95
C ARG A 112 -10.23 5.59 6.99
N ARG A 113 -10.19 6.87 7.35
CA ARG A 113 -10.64 7.97 6.49
C ARG A 113 -9.78 8.07 5.23
N THR A 114 -8.47 7.95 5.36
CA THR A 114 -7.54 7.95 4.22
C THR A 114 -7.84 6.80 3.26
N LEU A 115 -8.03 5.57 3.76
CA LEU A 115 -8.35 4.40 2.93
C LEU A 115 -9.63 4.61 2.12
N ARG A 116 -10.70 5.12 2.75
CA ARG A 116 -11.97 5.42 2.07
C ARG A 116 -11.82 6.49 0.99
N LEU A 117 -11.14 7.59 1.31
CA LEU A 117 -10.92 8.67 0.34
C LEU A 117 -10.02 8.21 -0.82
N LEU A 118 -9.04 7.35 -0.53
CA LEU A 118 -8.16 6.78 -1.55
C LEU A 118 -8.93 5.82 -2.48
N ALA A 119 -9.76 4.94 -1.92
CA ALA A 119 -10.62 4.05 -2.70
C ALA A 119 -11.57 4.84 -3.60
N HIS A 120 -12.15 5.93 -3.09
CA HIS A 120 -12.99 6.82 -3.88
C HIS A 120 -12.20 7.51 -5.00
N ALA A 121 -11.00 8.03 -4.71
CA ALA A 121 -10.17 8.72 -5.69
C ALA A 121 -9.66 7.78 -6.81
N LEU A 122 -9.33 6.53 -6.47
CA LEU A 122 -8.79 5.54 -7.42
C LEU A 122 -9.88 4.71 -8.11
N ARG A 123 -11.10 4.70 -7.57
CA ARG A 123 -12.24 3.89 -8.04
C ARG A 123 -11.97 2.39 -8.10
N ILE A 124 -11.08 1.91 -7.24
CA ILE A 124 -10.77 0.49 -7.04
C ILE A 124 -10.67 0.19 -5.54
N PRO A 125 -10.84 -1.07 -5.12
CA PRO A 125 -10.61 -1.50 -3.76
C PRO A 125 -9.25 -1.05 -3.21
N VAL A 126 -9.26 -0.53 -1.99
CA VAL A 126 -8.07 -0.17 -1.24
C VAL A 126 -8.11 -0.88 0.09
N TYR A 127 -7.00 -1.54 0.44
CA TYR A 127 -6.86 -2.29 1.67
C TYR A 127 -5.84 -1.63 2.59
N GLY A 128 -6.14 -1.63 3.88
CA GLY A 128 -5.18 -1.32 4.94
C GLY A 128 -4.94 -2.53 5.83
N THR A 129 -4.04 -2.38 6.80
CA THR A 129 -3.66 -3.44 7.74
C THR A 129 -4.31 -3.23 9.10
N LEU A 130 -4.72 -4.33 9.73
CA LEU A 130 -5.32 -4.34 11.07
C LEU A 130 -4.29 -4.57 12.19
N ALA A 131 -3.09 -5.03 11.84
CA ALA A 131 -2.04 -5.39 12.79
C ALA A 131 -0.66 -4.95 12.29
N PRO A 132 0.36 -4.94 13.16
CA PRO A 132 1.74 -4.77 12.74
C PRO A 132 2.17 -5.84 11.73
N LEU A 133 2.86 -5.41 10.67
CA LEU A 133 3.42 -6.34 9.68
C LEU A 133 4.80 -6.81 10.12
N LEU A 134 4.98 -8.12 10.15
CA LEU A 134 6.25 -8.79 10.41
C LEU A 134 6.85 -9.31 9.11
N LYS A 135 8.17 -9.49 9.10
CA LYS A 135 8.88 -10.05 7.95
C LYS A 135 8.35 -11.41 7.50
N SER A 136 7.81 -12.20 8.43
CA SER A 136 7.17 -13.49 8.15
C SER A 136 5.91 -13.37 7.30
N HIS A 137 5.27 -12.20 7.22
CA HIS A 137 4.04 -11.97 6.44
C HIS A 137 4.30 -11.71 4.94
N SER A 138 5.54 -11.90 4.49
CA SER A 138 5.92 -11.79 3.08
C SER A 138 6.38 -13.15 2.54
N ASN A 139 6.61 -13.25 1.24
CA ASN A 139 7.31 -14.35 0.56
C ASN A 139 8.18 -13.75 -0.56
N ALA A 140 8.58 -14.54 -1.57
CA ALA A 140 9.39 -14.03 -2.69
C ALA A 140 8.63 -13.06 -3.61
N ASP A 141 7.30 -13.14 -3.65
CA ASP A 141 6.47 -12.32 -4.53
C ASP A 141 5.98 -11.03 -3.88
N GLY A 142 6.10 -10.90 -2.55
CA GLY A 142 5.65 -9.72 -1.82
C GLY A 142 4.93 -10.11 -0.54
N PHE A 143 3.78 -9.48 -0.27
CA PHE A 143 2.92 -9.87 0.85
C PHE A 143 2.30 -11.25 0.60
N ASP A 144 2.44 -12.15 1.57
CA ASP A 144 2.00 -13.54 1.44
C ASP A 144 0.46 -13.64 1.60
N PRO A 145 -0.26 -14.19 0.59
CA PRO A 145 -1.72 -14.37 0.64
C PRO A 145 -2.24 -15.16 1.86
N ALA A 146 -1.43 -16.01 2.49
CA ALA A 146 -1.80 -16.70 3.73
C ALA A 146 -2.18 -15.72 4.85
N PHE A 147 -1.60 -14.51 4.82
CA PHE A 147 -1.85 -13.45 5.80
C PHE A 147 -2.90 -12.43 5.35
N ARG A 148 -3.71 -12.73 4.33
CA ARG A 148 -4.79 -11.84 3.85
C ARG A 148 -5.76 -11.39 4.95
N HIS A 149 -5.91 -12.19 6.01
CA HIS A 149 -6.74 -11.88 7.16
C HIS A 149 -6.26 -10.65 7.97
N LEU A 150 -5.01 -10.21 7.75
CA LEU A 150 -4.47 -8.97 8.31
C LEU A 150 -4.92 -7.72 7.54
N LEU A 151 -5.54 -7.91 6.37
CA LEU A 151 -6.02 -6.83 5.53
C LEU A 151 -7.51 -6.59 5.73
N VAL A 152 -7.90 -5.33 5.65
CA VAL A 152 -9.30 -4.91 5.62
C VAL A 152 -9.51 -3.95 4.48
N GLU A 153 -10.58 -4.17 3.72
CA GLU A 153 -10.99 -3.29 2.64
C GLU A 153 -11.59 -1.99 3.19
N ALA A 154 -11.32 -0.87 2.53
CA ALA A 154 -11.87 0.43 2.88
C ALA A 154 -13.41 0.44 3.00
N ALA A 155 -14.11 -0.34 2.17
CA ALA A 155 -15.57 -0.47 2.17
C ALA A 155 -16.12 -1.18 3.42
N ALA A 156 -15.31 -2.04 4.05
CA ALA A 156 -15.68 -2.75 5.28
C ALA A 156 -15.40 -1.93 6.56
N LEU A 157 -14.81 -0.73 6.43
CA LEU A 157 -14.44 0.10 7.57
C LEU A 157 -15.65 0.89 8.12
N PRO A 158 -15.77 1.04 9.45
CA PRO A 158 -16.82 1.85 10.06
C PRO A 158 -16.83 3.28 9.50
N THR A 159 -18.01 3.78 9.14
CA THR A 159 -18.22 5.13 8.58
C THR A 159 -18.28 6.22 9.66
N GLY A 160 -18.49 5.86 10.92
CA GLY A 160 -18.71 6.79 12.02
C GLY A 160 -17.47 7.12 12.86
N ALA A 161 -17.50 8.31 13.47
CA ALA A 161 -16.73 8.64 14.67
C ALA A 161 -17.26 7.80 15.84
N GLY A 162 -16.91 6.52 15.87
CA GLY A 162 -17.20 5.65 17.00
C GLY A 162 -16.27 6.01 18.15
N ARG A 163 -16.83 6.61 19.21
CA ARG A 163 -16.19 6.73 20.52
C ARG A 163 -15.53 5.40 20.89
N TRP A 164 -14.25 5.47 21.26
CA TRP A 164 -13.58 4.51 22.12
C TRP A 164 -13.22 5.24 23.40
#